data_AF-A0A3M1YPM2-F1
#
_entry.id   AF-A0A3M1YPM2-F1
#
_cell.length_a   1.000
_cell.length_b   1.000
_cell.length_c   1.000
_cell.angle_alpha   90.00
_cell.angle_beta   90.00
_cell.angle_gamma   90.00
#
_symmetry.space_group_name_H-M   'P 1'
#
loop_
_entity.id
_entity.type
_entity.pdbx_description
1 polymer ?
#
loop_
_entity_poly.entity_id
_entity_poly.type
_entity_poly.pdbx_seq_one_letter_code
_entity_poly.pdbx_strand_id
1 'polypeptide(L)' 'LSILAKAEKTFIDGILYFDIERDKQLRERIQKEKSRIIQKMIEVKQKGGSVQKVKPKNNILYKCDTVIDYQTQEN' A
#
# COMPACT_ATOMS: atom_id res chain seq x y z
N LEU A 1 18.93 -12.78 23.05
CA LEU A 1 19.32 -11.36 23.01
C LEU A 1 18.84 -10.79 21.68
N SER A 2 17.82 -9.93 21.67
CA SER A 2 17.29 -9.30 20.46
C SER A 2 17.93 -7.93 20.27
N ILE A 3 18.63 -7.73 19.15
CA ILE A 3 19.18 -6.42 18.76
C ILE A 3 18.06 -5.59 18.10
N LEU A 4 17.83 -4.39 18.62
CA LEU A 4 16.83 -3.43 18.14
C LEU A 4 17.48 -2.25 17.39
N ALA A 5 18.55 -2.52 16.64
CA ALA A 5 19.20 -1.48 15.85
C ALA A 5 18.30 -1.03 14.69
N LYS A 6 18.12 0.27 14.54
CA LYS A 6 17.43 0.90 13.40
C LYS A 6 18.38 1.90 12.75
N ALA A 7 18.45 1.88 11.43
CA ALA A 7 19.24 2.86 10.69
C ALA A 7 18.55 4.23 10.73
N GLU A 8 19.30 5.28 11.07
CA GLU A 8 18.80 6.65 11.07
C GLU A 8 18.73 7.22 9.64
N LYS A 9 19.78 6.97 8.84
CA LYS A 9 19.91 7.44 7.46
C LYS A 9 20.49 6.34 6.57
N THR A 10 20.07 6.28 5.31
CA THR A 10 20.59 5.33 4.32
C THR A 10 20.99 6.08 3.06
N PHE A 11 22.21 5.83 2.60
CA PHE A 11 22.77 6.42 1.38
C PHE A 11 22.94 5.33 0.33
N ILE A 12 22.53 5.62 -0.91
CA ILE A 12 22.73 4.77 -2.08
C ILE A 12 23.52 5.62 -3.07
N ASP A 13 24.70 5.15 -3.49
CA ASP A 13 25.60 5.85 -4.41
C ASP A 13 25.93 7.31 -3.97
N GLY A 14 26.07 7.52 -2.65
CA GLY A 14 26.34 8.83 -2.06
C GLY A 14 25.11 9.75 -1.93
N ILE A 15 23.93 9.32 -2.38
CA ILE A 15 22.68 10.07 -2.31
C ILE A 15 21.89 9.64 -1.07
N LEU A 16 21.43 10.59 -0.26
CA LEU A 16 20.55 10.33 0.88
C LEU A 16 19.19 9.83 0.40
N TYR A 17 18.95 8.53 0.54
CA TYR A 17 17.74 7.86 0.08
C TYR A 17 16.68 7.76 1.20
N PHE A 18 17.14 7.49 2.43
CA PHE A 18 16.27 7.32 3.58
C PHE A 18 16.76 8.17 4.75
N ASP A 19 15.82 8.83 5.41
CA ASP A 19 16.03 9.58 6.65
C ASP A 19 14.81 9.38 7.54
N ILE A 20 15.02 8.91 8.77
CA ILE A 20 13.96 8.53 9.69
C ILE A 20 13.00 9.69 10.02
N GLU A 21 13.50 10.92 10.11
CA GLU A 21 12.67 12.10 10.42
C GLU A 21 11.78 12.47 9.23
N ARG A 22 12.37 12.47 8.03
CA ARG A 22 11.67 12.75 6.78
C ARG A 22 10.62 11.69 6.48
N ASP A 23 10.93 10.43 6.73
CA ASP A 23 10.02 9.30 6.57
C ASP A 23 8.81 9.44 7.50
N LYS A 24 9.03 9.78 8.78
CA LYS A 24 7.93 10.01 9.74
C LYS A 24 6.96 11.09 9.24
N GLN A 25 7.48 12.24 8.80
CA GLN A 25 6.66 13.32 8.23
C GLN A 25 5.94 12.90 6.95
N LEU A 26 6.58 12.07 6.12
CA LEU A 26 5.97 11.58 4.88
C LEU A 26 4.82 10.62 5.20
N ARG A 27 4.98 9.71 6.17
CA ARG A 27 3.93 8.79 6.62
C ARG A 27 2.72 9.55 7.17
N GLU A 28 2.94 10.57 7.98
CA GLU A 28 1.87 11.43 8.51
C GLU A 28 1.09 12.12 7.38
N ARG A 29 1.80 12.66 6.38
CA ARG A 29 1.18 13.27 5.19
C ARG A 29 0.39 12.26 4.37
N ILE A 30 0.96 11.09 4.11
CA ILE A 30 0.29 10.00 3.37
C ILE A 30 -0.98 9.57 4.10
N GLN A 31 -0.91 9.41 5.42
CA GLN A 31 -2.06 8.98 6.22
C GLN A 31 -3.20 10.01 6.18
N LYS A 32 -2.86 11.30 6.29
CA LYS A 32 -3.82 12.40 6.17
C LYS A 32 -4.45 12.47 4.79
N GLU A 33 -3.66 12.27 3.75
CA GLU A 33 -4.17 12.32 2.38
C GLU A 33 -5.04 11.10 2.05
N LYS A 34 -4.64 9.91 2.52
CA LYS A 34 -5.41 8.69 2.40
C LYS A 34 -6.78 8.81 3.06
N SER A 35 -6.85 9.35 4.29
CA SER A 35 -8.14 9.55 4.96
C SER A 35 -9.03 10.55 4.20
N ARG A 36 -8.44 11.63 3.68
CA ARG A 36 -9.15 12.61 2.83
C ARG A 36 -9.76 11.96 1.58
N ILE A 37 -8.99 11.13 0.87
CA ILE A 37 -9.47 10.46 -0.35
C ILE A 37 -10.58 9.45 -0.01
N ILE A 38 -10.40 8.66 1.05
CA ILE A 38 -11.41 7.70 1.51
C ILE A 38 -12.72 8.41 1.84
N GLN A 39 -12.65 9.52 2.58
CA GLN A 39 -13.84 10.31 2.93
C GLN A 39 -14.58 10.79 1.67
N LYS A 40 -13.85 11.31 0.68
CA LYS A 40 -14.44 11.70 -0.62
C LYS A 40 -15.10 10.52 -1.33
N MET A 41 -14.48 9.34 -1.32
CA MET A 41 -15.08 8.13 -1.92
C MET A 41 -16.34 7.69 -1.20
N ILE A 42 -16.39 7.80 0.14
CA ILE A 42 -17.58 7.49 0.95
C ILE A 42 -18.72 8.45 0.62
N GLU A 43 -18.44 9.75 0.52
CA GLU A 43 -19.45 10.77 0.17
C GLU A 43 -20.04 10.52 -1.22
N VAL A 44 -19.21 10.20 -2.22
CA VAL A 44 -19.68 9.84 -3.57
C VAL A 44 -20.56 8.59 -3.53
N LYS A 45 -20.17 7.58 -2.75
CA LYS A 45 -20.96 6.35 -2.55
C LYS A 45 -22.32 6.64 -1.91
N GLN A 46 -22.37 7.50 -0.88
CA GLN A 46 -23.62 7.88 -0.20
C GLN A 46 -24.57 8.66 -1.14
N LYS A 47 -24.03 9.48 -2.04
CA LYS A 47 -24.80 10.23 -3.04
C LYS A 47 -25.23 9.38 -4.25
N GLY A 48 -24.97 8.06 -4.23
CA GLY A 48 -25.34 7.16 -5.33
C GLY A 48 -24.45 7.28 -6.58
N GLY A 49 -23.26 7.88 -6.45
CA GLY A 49 -22.30 7.97 -7.55
C GLY A 49 -21.70 6.61 -7.94
N SER A 50 -20.91 6.57 -9.00
CA SER A 50 -20.26 5.35 -9.48
C SER A 50 -19.32 4.77 -8.42
N VAL A 51 -19.54 3.50 -8.04
CA VAL A 51 -18.72 2.78 -7.06
C VAL A 51 -18.19 1.50 -7.68
N GLN A 52 -16.94 1.15 -7.39
CA GLN A 52 -16.40 -0.16 -7.75
C GLN A 52 -16.93 -1.22 -6.78
N LYS A 53 -17.53 -2.29 -7.31
CA LYS A 53 -17.91 -3.46 -6.51
C LYS A 53 -16.65 -4.14 -5.96
N VAL A 54 -16.76 -4.70 -4.76
CA VAL A 54 -15.67 -5.48 -4.15
C VAL A 54 -15.38 -6.68 -5.06
N LYS A 55 -14.15 -6.76 -5.59
CA LYS A 55 -13.67 -7.96 -6.27
C LYS A 55 -13.16 -8.93 -5.20
N PRO A 56 -13.76 -10.12 -5.01
CA PRO A 56 -13.26 -11.09 -4.06
C PRO A 56 -11.85 -11.52 -4.47
N LYS A 57 -10.89 -11.44 -3.54
CA LYS A 57 -9.55 -11.96 -3.76
C LYS A 57 -9.52 -13.40 -3.30
N ASN A 58 -9.29 -14.32 -4.23
CA ASN A 58 -9.07 -15.72 -3.87
C ASN A 58 -7.70 -15.85 -3.20
N ASN A 59 -7.68 -16.38 -1.97
CA ASN A 59 -6.44 -16.75 -1.31
C ASN A 59 -5.95 -18.06 -1.95
N ILE A 60 -5.07 -17.94 -2.94
CA ILE A 60 -4.45 -19.10 -3.58
C ILE A 60 -3.26 -19.54 -2.70
N LEU A 61 -3.27 -20.80 -2.26
CA LEU A 61 -2.12 -21.42 -1.62
C LEU A 61 -1.15 -21.86 -2.71
N TYR A 62 -0.07 -21.11 -2.90
CA TYR A 62 0.97 -21.45 -3.86
C TYR A 62 1.78 -22.65 -3.39
N LYS A 63 1.92 -23.65 -4.26
CA LYS A 63 2.79 -24.83 -4.12
C LYS A 63 3.78 -24.86 -5.27
N CYS A 64 4.82 -25.69 -5.17
CA CYS A 64 5.87 -25.81 -6.19
C CYS A 64 5.32 -26.11 -7.59
N ASP A 65 4.19 -26.81 -7.68
CA ASP A 65 3.56 -27.18 -8.95
C ASP A 65 2.48 -26.18 -9.41
N THR A 66 2.35 -25.03 -8.75
CA THR A 66 1.35 -24.03 -9.12
C THR A 66 1.79 -23.27 -10.36
N VAL A 67 1.25 -23.65 -11.52
CA VAL A 67 1.34 -22.86 -12.76
C VAL A 67 0.25 -21.79 -12.71
N ILE A 68 0.64 -20.52 -12.82
CA ILE A 68 -0.28 -19.38 -12.75
C ILE A 68 -0.55 -18.88 -14.18
N ASP A 69 -1.79 -19.05 -14.65
CA ASP A 69 -2.25 -18.43 -15.89
C ASP A 69 -2.74 -17.00 -15.62
N TYR A 70 -2.07 -16.01 -16.19
CA TYR A 70 -2.35 -14.58 -15.97
C TYR A 70 -3.61 -14.05 -16.70
N GLN A 71 -4.35 -14.90 -17.43
CA GLN A 71 -5.40 -14.45 -18.36
C GLN A 71 -6.83 -14.39 -17.80
N THR A 72 -7.07 -14.74 -16.52
CA THR A 72 -8.43 -14.77 -15.93
C THR A 72 -8.68 -13.68 -14.87
N GLN A 73 -8.09 -12.49 -15.06
CA GLN A 73 -8.37 -11.31 -14.21
C GLN A 73 -9.14 -10.20 -14.95
N GLU A 74 -9.81 -10.52 -16.06
CA GLU A 74 -10.79 -9.64 -16.71
C GLU A 74 -12.10 -10.41 -16.94
N ASN A 75 -12.98 -10.36 -15.92
CA ASN A 75 -14.42 -10.20 -16.04
C ASN A 75 -15.01 -9.95 -14.64
#